data_AF-A0A9Q3RZY6-F1
#
_entry.id   AF-A0A9Q3RZY6-F1
#
_cell.length_a   1.000
_cell.length_b   1.000
_cell.length_c   1.000
_cell.angle_alpha   90.00
_cell.angle_beta   90.00
_cell.angle_gamma   90.00
#
_symmetry.space_group_name_H-M   'P 1'
#
loop_
_entity.id
_entity.type
_entity.pdbx_description
1 polymer ?
#
loop_
_entity_poly.entity_id
_entity_poly.type
_entity_poly.pdbx_seq_one_letter_code
_entity_poly.pdbx_strand_id
1 'polypeptide(L)'
;MMRLAILSLSALALAACSSEPAPQESADEFADRIGSGAPGASATLDPSQPDPNAPNFATDTPPVGVDLTQLQRLGDVGGVNLGPRQGGCTFMVDEQELIIAVAMNEPTLPGKAVVRVGNQLVMADAGPGGLAAIKRGTTFTGEGFTVQVAPAAGEAQSRPARVAVSDATGNQQNYSGNWICA
;
A
#
# COMPACT_ATOMS: atom_id res chain seq x y z
N MET A 1 21.18 -59.71 -43.65
CA MET A 1 19.88 -60.34 -44.00
C MET A 1 18.80 -59.42 -43.41
N MET A 2 18.16 -58.52 -44.14
CA MET A 2 17.00 -58.68 -45.06
C MET A 2 16.94 -57.39 -45.91
N ARG A 3 17.40 -57.37 -47.17
CA ARG A 3 16.65 -57.50 -48.44
C ARG A 3 15.34 -56.69 -48.59
N LEU A 4 15.41 -55.72 -49.52
CA LEU A 4 14.46 -55.40 -50.61
C LEU A 4 13.08 -54.79 -50.21
N ALA A 5 12.42 -53.90 -50.96
CA ALA A 5 12.67 -53.23 -52.24
C ALA A 5 11.47 -52.32 -52.59
N ILE A 6 11.75 -51.12 -53.15
CA ILE A 6 11.15 -50.50 -54.35
C ILE A 6 9.71 -49.90 -54.30
N LEU A 7 9.62 -48.73 -54.97
CA LEU A 7 8.55 -48.08 -55.77
C LEU A 7 7.99 -46.79 -55.15
N SER A 8 8.30 -45.58 -55.62
CA SER A 8 8.20 -44.93 -56.96
C SER A 8 6.86 -44.20 -57.18
N LEU A 9 7.01 -42.87 -57.38
CA LEU A 9 6.20 -41.93 -58.18
C LEU A 9 4.77 -41.61 -57.73
N SER A 10 4.51 -40.32 -57.48
CA SER A 10 3.41 -39.56 -58.10
C SER A 10 3.62 -38.05 -57.94
N ALA A 11 3.65 -37.36 -59.07
CA ALA A 11 3.59 -35.91 -59.20
C ALA A 11 2.13 -35.43 -59.08
N LEU A 12 1.89 -34.29 -58.40
CA LEU A 12 0.75 -33.38 -58.59
C LEU A 12 1.20 -32.02 -58.00
N ALA A 13 1.52 -31.02 -58.82
CA ALA A 13 0.61 -30.03 -59.43
C ALA A 13 0.11 -28.97 -58.43
N LEU A 14 0.36 -27.71 -58.78
CA LEU A 14 0.02 -26.49 -58.06
C LEU A 14 -1.48 -26.38 -57.76
N ALA A 15 -1.82 -26.07 -56.51
CA ALA A 15 -3.06 -25.39 -56.15
C ALA A 15 -2.72 -24.18 -55.27
N ALA A 16 -2.74 -23.01 -55.89
CA ALA A 16 -2.83 -21.74 -55.18
C ALA A 16 -4.24 -21.64 -54.56
N CYS A 17 -4.31 -21.52 -53.24
CA CYS A 17 -5.51 -21.05 -52.54
C CYS A 17 -5.08 -20.18 -51.34
N SER A 18 -5.01 -18.87 -51.61
CA SER A 18 -5.43 -17.77 -50.74
C SER A 18 -5.48 -18.03 -49.24
N SER A 19 -4.46 -17.57 -48.51
CA SER A 19 -4.61 -17.22 -47.10
C SER A 19 -4.44 -15.71 -47.01
N GLU A 20 -5.56 -15.01 -46.85
CA GLU A 20 -5.64 -13.60 -46.50
C GLU A 20 -4.69 -13.31 -45.32
N PRO A 21 -3.84 -12.27 -45.40
CA PRO A 21 -3.12 -11.81 -44.22
C PRO A 21 -4.16 -11.31 -43.20
N ALA A 22 -4.12 -11.84 -41.98
CA ALA A 22 -4.85 -11.25 -40.87
C ALA A 22 -4.47 -9.76 -40.78
N PRO A 23 -5.44 -8.84 -40.59
CA PRO A 23 -5.12 -7.43 -40.39
C PRO A 23 -4.10 -7.32 -39.26
N GLN A 24 -2.89 -6.85 -39.57
CA GLN A 24 -1.95 -6.46 -38.55
C GLN A 24 -2.51 -5.19 -37.91
N GLU A 25 -3.12 -5.36 -36.75
CA GLU A 25 -3.46 -4.24 -35.87
C GLU A 25 -2.21 -3.36 -35.75
N SER A 26 -2.30 -2.15 -36.27
CA SER A 26 -1.16 -1.23 -36.29
C SER A 26 -0.94 -0.72 -34.87
N ALA A 27 0.31 -0.45 -34.50
CA ALA A 27 0.65 0.11 -33.19
C ALA A 27 -0.15 1.41 -32.91
N ASP A 28 -0.51 2.13 -33.95
CA ASP A 28 -1.37 3.32 -33.91
C ASP A 28 -2.78 3.02 -33.40
N GLU A 29 -3.36 1.86 -33.71
CA GLU A 29 -4.71 1.46 -33.27
C GLU A 29 -4.73 1.06 -31.78
N PHE A 30 -3.65 0.43 -31.29
CA PHE A 30 -3.42 0.25 -29.86
C PHE A 30 -3.20 1.58 -29.14
N ALA A 31 -2.44 2.50 -29.74
CA ALA A 31 -2.19 3.83 -29.18
C ALA A 31 -3.48 4.66 -29.10
N ASP A 32 -4.39 4.54 -30.06
CA ASP A 32 -5.68 5.23 -30.03
C ASP A 32 -6.60 4.67 -28.93
N ARG A 33 -6.59 3.34 -28.72
CA ARG A 33 -7.37 2.68 -27.67
C ARG A 33 -6.88 2.97 -26.25
N ILE A 34 -5.56 3.11 -26.06
CA ILE A 34 -4.94 3.44 -24.75
C ILE A 34 -4.87 4.97 -24.54
N GLY A 35 -4.70 5.73 -25.62
CA GLY A 35 -4.45 7.18 -25.60
C GLY A 35 -5.70 8.07 -25.63
N SER A 36 -6.90 7.50 -25.80
CA SER A 36 -8.17 8.23 -25.74
C SER A 36 -8.55 8.74 -24.34
N GLY A 37 -7.69 8.57 -23.33
CA GLY A 37 -7.76 9.32 -22.07
C GLY A 37 -7.19 10.73 -22.27
N ALA A 38 -8.06 11.71 -22.50
CA ALA A 38 -7.69 13.12 -22.65
C ALA A 38 -6.65 13.56 -21.58
N PRO A 39 -5.57 14.27 -21.98
CA PRO A 39 -4.60 14.79 -21.03
C PRO A 39 -5.26 15.90 -20.20
N GLY A 40 -5.61 15.57 -18.95
CA GLY A 40 -6.22 16.53 -18.02
C GLY A 40 -7.37 16.00 -17.18
N ALA A 41 -7.87 14.79 -17.43
CA ALA A 41 -8.72 14.13 -16.45
C ALA A 41 -7.82 13.54 -15.35
N SER A 42 -7.60 14.28 -14.27
CA SER A 42 -7.20 13.67 -13.00
C SER A 42 -8.21 12.57 -12.73
N ALA A 43 -7.82 11.30 -12.93
CA ALA A 43 -8.62 10.20 -12.46
C ALA A 43 -8.84 10.46 -10.97
N THR A 44 -10.08 10.73 -10.57
CA THR A 44 -10.44 10.79 -9.17
C THR A 44 -10.11 9.42 -8.61
N LEU A 45 -8.94 9.30 -7.98
CA LEU A 45 -8.51 8.05 -7.37
C LEU A 45 -9.54 7.72 -6.29
N ASP A 46 -10.07 6.50 -6.33
CA ASP A 46 -10.88 5.97 -5.24
C ASP A 46 -10.02 6.04 -3.96
N PRO A 47 -10.43 6.79 -2.92
CA PRO A 47 -9.64 6.93 -1.69
C PRO A 47 -9.40 5.60 -0.96
N SER A 48 -10.14 4.55 -1.32
CA SER A 48 -10.00 3.18 -0.82
C SER A 48 -8.90 2.39 -1.54
N GLN A 49 -8.45 2.84 -2.72
CA GLN A 49 -7.34 2.24 -3.45
C GLN A 49 -6.07 3.08 -3.27
N PRO A 50 -4.94 2.47 -2.84
CA PRO A 50 -3.69 3.19 -2.72
C PRO A 50 -3.21 3.58 -4.12
N ASP A 51 -2.87 4.85 -4.29
CA ASP A 51 -2.24 5.35 -5.51
C ASP A 51 -0.93 4.58 -5.77
N PRO A 52 -0.82 3.83 -6.88
CA PRO A 52 0.38 3.06 -7.18
C PRO A 52 1.61 3.94 -7.45
N ASN A 53 1.42 5.24 -7.67
CA ASN A 53 2.48 6.22 -7.87
C ASN A 53 2.75 7.07 -6.62
N ALA A 54 2.02 6.86 -5.52
CA ALA A 54 2.26 7.61 -4.29
C ALA A 54 3.69 7.36 -3.77
N PRO A 55 4.35 8.37 -3.20
CA PRO A 55 5.66 8.21 -2.60
C PRO A 55 5.65 7.10 -1.53
N ASN A 56 6.66 6.21 -1.59
CA ASN A 56 6.86 5.14 -0.61
C ASN A 56 7.92 5.48 0.47
N PHE A 57 8.36 6.74 0.51
CA PHE A 57 9.20 7.29 1.56
C PHE A 57 8.37 8.18 2.47
N ALA A 58 8.68 8.16 3.77
CA ALA A 58 8.02 9.01 4.74
C ALA A 58 8.76 10.34 4.94
N THR A 59 8.01 11.34 5.37
CA THR A 59 8.47 12.68 5.75
C THR A 59 8.05 12.98 7.18
N ASP A 60 8.72 13.90 7.86
CA ASP A 60 8.28 14.33 9.21
C ASP A 60 7.16 15.38 9.13
N THR A 61 7.15 16.18 8.06
CA THR A 61 6.20 17.28 7.84
C THR A 61 5.10 16.85 6.86
N PRO A 62 3.81 16.85 7.26
CA PRO A 62 2.71 16.60 6.35
C PRO A 62 2.57 17.64 5.23
N PRO A 63 1.85 17.32 4.15
CA PRO A 63 1.44 18.31 3.15
C PRO A 63 0.60 19.44 3.76
N VAL A 64 0.71 20.65 3.22
CA VAL A 64 -0.10 21.80 3.66
C VAL A 64 -1.52 21.73 3.12
N GLY A 65 -2.50 22.20 3.90
CA GLY A 65 -3.89 22.33 3.46
C GLY A 65 -4.66 21.01 3.32
N VAL A 66 -4.12 19.91 3.85
CA VAL A 66 -4.82 18.61 3.91
C VAL A 66 -5.45 18.40 5.28
N ASP A 67 -6.50 17.57 5.34
CA ASP A 67 -7.10 17.16 6.60
C ASP A 67 -6.21 16.10 7.27
N LEU A 68 -5.49 16.52 8.32
CA LEU A 68 -4.57 15.64 9.08
C LEU A 68 -5.29 14.60 9.94
N THR A 69 -6.60 14.72 10.11
CA THR A 69 -7.40 13.74 10.85
C THR A 69 -7.80 12.55 9.99
N GLN A 70 -7.74 12.67 8.66
CA GLN A 70 -8.14 11.65 7.70
C GLN A 70 -6.99 10.74 7.31
N LEU A 71 -6.84 9.63 8.03
CA LEU A 71 -5.93 8.55 7.65
C LEU A 71 -6.40 7.86 6.37
N GLN A 72 -5.42 7.52 5.54
CA GLN A 72 -5.60 6.77 4.31
C GLN A 72 -4.87 5.43 4.41
N ARG A 73 -5.22 4.50 3.53
CA ARG A 73 -4.50 3.23 3.39
C ARG A 73 -3.02 3.49 3.09
N LEU A 74 -2.13 2.83 3.82
CA LEU A 74 -0.68 3.02 3.75
C LEU A 74 -0.08 2.70 2.37
N GLY A 75 -0.57 1.68 1.67
CA GLY A 75 0.01 1.25 0.39
C GLY A 75 1.43 0.69 0.56
N ASP A 76 2.31 0.96 -0.40
CA ASP A 76 3.73 0.56 -0.30
C ASP A 76 4.48 1.43 0.72
N VAL A 77 5.03 0.78 1.75
CA VAL A 77 5.85 1.38 2.81
C VAL A 77 7.30 0.88 2.79
N GLY A 78 7.72 0.16 1.74
CA GLY A 78 9.04 -0.46 1.66
C GLY A 78 10.21 0.54 1.72
N GLY A 79 9.98 1.80 1.36
CA GLY A 79 10.96 2.89 1.45
C GLY A 79 10.99 3.60 2.81
N VAL A 80 10.08 3.30 3.73
CA VAL A 80 10.00 4.01 5.02
C VAL A 80 11.08 3.53 5.98
N ASN A 81 11.91 4.46 6.44
CA ASN A 81 12.89 4.20 7.50
C ASN A 81 12.24 4.38 8.88
N LEU A 82 11.74 3.29 9.46
CA LEU A 82 11.20 3.28 10.82
C LEU A 82 12.28 3.09 11.92
N GLY A 83 13.56 3.09 11.54
CA GLY A 83 14.67 2.84 12.46
C GLY A 83 14.77 1.38 12.96
N PRO A 84 15.62 1.14 13.97
CA PRO A 84 15.77 -0.18 14.59
C PRO A 84 14.45 -0.66 15.23
N ARG A 85 14.11 -1.93 15.01
CA ARG A 85 12.89 -2.54 15.54
C ARG A 85 13.09 -4.00 15.91
N GLN A 86 12.46 -4.42 16.99
CA GLN A 86 12.39 -5.83 17.42
C GLN A 86 10.98 -6.40 17.32
N GLY A 87 9.99 -5.55 17.03
CA GLY A 87 8.61 -5.92 16.80
C GLY A 87 7.80 -4.70 16.42
N GLY A 88 6.50 -4.88 16.27
CA GLY A 88 5.62 -3.82 15.87
C GLY A 88 4.16 -4.23 15.90
N CYS A 89 3.30 -3.27 15.63
CA CYS A 89 1.89 -3.48 15.49
C CYS A 89 1.34 -2.69 14.31
N THR A 90 0.31 -3.25 13.67
CA THR A 90 -0.39 -2.65 12.55
C THR A 90 -1.85 -2.42 12.94
N PHE A 91 -2.39 -1.25 12.59
CA PHE A 91 -3.82 -0.97 12.71
C PHE A 91 -4.51 -1.24 11.38
N MET A 92 -5.51 -2.13 11.42
CA MET A 92 -6.31 -2.55 10.28
C MET A 92 -7.75 -2.10 10.40
N VAL A 93 -8.31 -1.49 9.37
CA VAL A 93 -9.75 -1.19 9.23
C VAL A 93 -10.21 -1.79 7.91
N ASP A 94 -11.20 -2.69 7.93
CA ASP A 94 -11.75 -3.31 6.71
C ASP A 94 -10.67 -3.79 5.71
N GLU A 95 -9.68 -4.53 6.24
CA GLU A 95 -8.53 -5.07 5.48
C GLU A 95 -7.53 -4.01 4.95
N GLN A 96 -7.68 -2.75 5.34
CA GLN A 96 -6.77 -1.66 5.02
C GLN A 96 -5.82 -1.37 6.18
N GLU A 97 -4.51 -1.41 5.90
CA GLU A 97 -3.47 -0.96 6.81
C GLU A 97 -3.48 0.57 6.87
N LEU A 98 -3.76 1.15 8.05
CA LEU A 98 -3.76 2.62 8.23
C LEU A 98 -2.55 3.12 9.04
N ILE A 99 -2.01 2.28 9.92
CA ILE A 99 -0.88 2.62 10.79
C ILE A 99 0.04 1.42 10.88
N ILE A 100 1.34 1.64 10.74
CA ILE A 100 2.38 0.69 11.13
C ILE A 100 3.22 1.35 12.20
N ALA A 101 3.32 0.71 13.37
CA ALA A 101 4.13 1.16 14.48
C ALA A 101 5.18 0.12 14.86
N VAL A 102 6.38 0.57 15.20
CA VAL A 102 7.50 -0.30 15.57
C VAL A 102 8.26 0.29 16.73
N ALA A 103 8.96 -0.57 17.47
CA ALA A 103 9.88 -0.14 18.50
C ALA A 103 10.94 -1.22 18.79
N MET A 104 11.97 -0.81 19.52
CA MET A 104 12.88 -1.73 20.20
C MET A 104 12.20 -2.31 21.45
N ASN A 105 12.62 -3.50 21.88
CA ASN A 105 12.20 -4.07 23.16
C ASN A 105 13.01 -3.45 24.32
N GLU A 106 13.00 -2.12 24.40
CA GLU A 106 13.73 -1.34 25.39
C GLU A 106 12.81 -0.24 25.93
N PRO A 107 12.41 -0.29 27.22
CA PRO A 107 11.42 0.63 27.79
C PRO A 107 11.85 2.10 27.79
N THR A 108 13.16 2.37 27.76
CA THR A 108 13.68 3.74 27.76
C THR A 108 13.67 4.39 26.37
N LEU A 109 13.51 3.59 25.31
CA LEU A 109 13.51 4.08 23.94
C LEU A 109 12.09 4.39 23.44
N PRO A 110 11.94 5.42 22.58
CA PRO A 110 10.68 5.73 21.92
C PRO A 110 10.34 4.68 20.86
N GLY A 111 9.07 4.65 20.48
CA GLY A 111 8.60 3.96 19.27
C GLY A 111 8.38 4.92 18.11
N LYS A 112 8.26 4.38 16.90
CA LYS A 112 7.94 5.13 15.68
C LYS A 112 6.70 4.55 15.03
N ALA A 113 5.94 5.39 14.35
CA ALA A 113 4.87 4.98 13.47
C ALA A 113 4.95 5.73 12.14
N VAL A 114 4.32 5.14 11.13
CA VAL A 114 4.02 5.79 9.86
C VAL A 114 2.52 5.74 9.62
N VAL A 115 1.99 6.85 9.13
CA VAL A 115 0.61 6.99 8.66
C VAL A 115 0.60 7.57 7.25
N ARG A 116 -0.51 7.46 6.53
CA ARG A 116 -0.71 8.19 5.27
C ARG A 116 -1.79 9.25 5.43
N VAL A 117 -1.46 10.50 5.12
CA VAL A 117 -2.37 11.65 5.13
C VAL A 117 -2.08 12.50 3.90
N GLY A 118 -3.11 12.99 3.21
CA GLY A 118 -2.93 13.81 2.02
C GLY A 118 -2.10 13.14 0.90
N ASN A 119 -2.22 11.83 0.73
CA ASN A 119 -1.46 10.98 -0.20
C ASN A 119 0.06 10.92 0.08
N GLN A 120 0.51 11.29 1.29
CA GLN A 120 1.91 11.26 1.69
C GLN A 120 2.10 10.42 2.95
N LEU A 121 3.18 9.63 3.00
CA LEU A 121 3.58 8.92 4.22
C LEU A 121 4.24 9.92 5.18
N VAL A 122 3.77 9.93 6.43
CA VAL A 122 4.23 10.85 7.47
C VAL A 122 4.64 10.07 8.71
N MET A 123 5.78 10.43 9.28
CA MET A 123 6.31 9.86 10.50
C MET A 123 5.60 10.44 11.73
N ALA A 124 5.42 9.60 12.74
CA ALA A 124 4.97 10.01 14.06
C ALA A 124 5.75 9.26 15.13
N ASP A 125 6.05 9.93 16.25
CA ASP A 125 6.84 9.37 17.33
C ASP A 125 5.98 9.08 18.55
N ALA A 126 6.22 7.94 19.19
CA ALA A 126 5.70 7.65 20.52
C ALA A 126 6.71 8.09 21.59
N GLY A 127 6.20 8.42 22.78
CA GLY A 127 7.06 8.60 23.96
C GLY A 127 7.80 7.31 24.36
N PRO A 128 8.70 7.40 25.36
CA PRO A 128 9.38 6.23 25.91
C PRO A 128 8.40 5.15 26.39
N GLY A 129 8.81 3.89 26.21
CA GLY A 129 8.04 2.73 26.64
C GLY A 129 8.29 1.48 25.80
N GLY A 130 9.09 1.61 24.73
CA GLY A 130 9.47 0.53 23.84
C GLY A 130 8.29 -0.23 23.24
N LEU A 131 8.57 -1.45 22.78
CA LEU A 131 7.58 -2.33 22.17
C LEU A 131 6.40 -2.64 23.09
N ALA A 132 6.61 -2.70 24.42
CA ALA A 132 5.54 -2.97 25.38
C ALA A 132 4.48 -1.85 25.39
N ALA A 133 4.88 -0.58 25.27
CA ALA A 133 3.93 0.53 25.17
C ALA A 133 3.16 0.49 23.85
N ILE A 134 3.84 0.21 22.73
CA ILE A 134 3.20 0.06 21.41
C ILE A 134 2.16 -1.07 21.44
N LYS A 135 2.50 -2.23 22.02
CA LYS A 135 1.57 -3.35 22.16
C LYS A 135 0.37 -2.98 23.01
N ARG A 136 0.53 -2.32 24.16
CA ARG A 136 -0.60 -1.94 25.02
C ARG A 136 -1.47 -0.81 24.46
N GLY A 137 -0.99 -0.06 23.47
CA GLY A 137 -1.58 1.18 23.02
C GLY A 137 -0.82 2.38 23.58
N THR A 138 -0.62 3.39 22.73
CA THR A 138 0.10 4.61 23.06
C THR A 138 -0.42 5.76 22.20
N THR A 139 0.14 6.95 22.39
CA THR A 139 -0.08 8.09 21.50
C THR A 139 1.18 8.33 20.67
N PHE A 140 0.99 8.46 19.36
CA PHE A 140 2.02 8.94 18.43
C PHE A 140 1.78 10.41 18.13
N THR A 141 2.85 11.18 18.04
CA THR A 141 2.81 12.61 17.73
C THR A 141 3.57 12.85 16.43
N GLY A 142 2.89 13.39 15.44
CA GLY A 142 3.50 13.92 14.21
C GLY A 142 3.40 15.44 14.19
N GLU A 143 3.97 16.07 13.17
CA GLU A 143 3.87 17.52 13.04
C GLU A 143 2.41 17.94 12.76
N GLY A 144 1.77 18.62 13.72
CA GLY A 144 0.41 19.14 13.58
C GLY A 144 -0.72 18.15 13.85
N PHE A 145 -0.42 16.90 14.24
CA PHE A 145 -1.43 15.89 14.58
C PHE A 145 -0.96 14.87 15.62
N THR A 146 -1.91 14.19 16.25
CA THR A 146 -1.67 13.08 17.19
C THR A 146 -2.54 11.89 16.84
N VAL A 147 -2.02 10.68 17.04
CA VAL A 147 -2.72 9.41 16.83
C VAL A 147 -2.72 8.62 18.12
N GLN A 148 -3.86 8.57 18.81
CA GLN A 148 -4.03 7.79 20.03
C GLN A 148 -4.59 6.41 19.69
N VAL A 149 -3.83 5.36 20.01
CA VAL A 149 -4.22 3.96 19.78
C VAL A 149 -4.60 3.30 21.09
N ALA A 150 -5.83 2.78 21.17
CA ALA A 150 -6.39 2.11 22.34
C ALA A 150 -6.94 0.71 21.98
N PRO A 151 -6.09 -0.32 22.04
CA PRO A 151 -6.50 -1.72 21.91
C PRO A 151 -7.33 -2.19 23.11
N ALA A 152 -8.17 -3.19 22.89
CA ALA A 152 -8.83 -3.93 23.96
C ALA A 152 -7.78 -4.60 24.87
N ALA A 153 -8.13 -4.82 26.14
CA ALA A 153 -7.26 -5.48 27.09
C ALA A 153 -6.90 -6.93 26.67
N GLY A 154 -5.78 -7.42 27.19
CA GLY A 154 -5.27 -8.78 26.94
C GLY A 154 -4.06 -8.82 26.00
N GLU A 155 -3.54 -10.02 25.77
CA GLU A 155 -2.27 -10.25 25.06
C GLU A 155 -2.45 -11.00 23.72
N ALA A 156 -3.69 -11.09 23.22
CA ALA A 156 -3.94 -11.70 21.92
C ALA A 156 -3.20 -10.93 20.81
N GLN A 157 -2.70 -11.68 19.82
CA GLN A 157 -1.93 -11.12 18.69
C GLN A 157 -2.73 -10.07 17.93
N SER A 158 -4.02 -10.31 17.70
CA SER A 158 -4.96 -9.37 17.11
C SER A 158 -6.03 -9.02 18.15
N ARG A 159 -6.24 -7.73 18.36
CA ARG A 159 -7.24 -7.22 19.30
C ARG A 159 -8.06 -6.10 18.68
N PRO A 160 -9.37 -6.02 18.93
CA PRO A 160 -10.15 -4.84 18.58
C PRO A 160 -9.51 -3.59 19.19
N ALA A 161 -9.48 -2.49 18.45
CA ALA A 161 -8.88 -1.24 18.87
C ALA A 161 -9.67 -0.04 18.37
N ARG A 162 -9.64 1.03 19.17
CA ARG A 162 -10.09 2.36 18.76
C ARG A 162 -8.86 3.22 18.51
N VAL A 163 -8.92 4.00 17.45
CA VAL A 163 -7.90 5.01 17.14
C VAL A 163 -8.58 6.36 17.04
N ALA A 164 -8.05 7.34 17.76
CA ALA A 164 -8.45 8.73 17.65
C ALA A 164 -7.30 9.51 17.01
N VAL A 165 -7.60 10.25 15.94
CA VAL A 165 -6.65 11.16 15.29
C VAL A 165 -7.12 12.57 15.49
N SER A 166 -6.27 13.42 16.04
CA SER A 166 -6.58 14.81 16.32
C SER A 166 -5.57 15.73 15.65
N ASP A 167 -6.04 16.85 15.10
CA ASP A 167 -5.16 17.91 14.59
C ASP A 167 -4.89 18.98 15.67
N ALA A 168 -3.96 19.89 15.38
CA ALA A 168 -3.59 20.98 16.28
C ALA A 168 -4.72 22.00 16.52
N THR A 169 -5.78 22.00 15.71
CA THR A 169 -6.93 22.90 15.87
C THR A 169 -8.05 22.29 16.71
N GLY A 170 -7.90 21.01 17.10
CA GLY A 170 -8.85 20.28 17.93
C GLY A 170 -9.89 19.49 17.14
N ASN A 171 -9.79 19.41 15.82
CA ASN A 171 -10.62 18.47 15.06
C ASN A 171 -10.18 17.05 15.37
N GLN A 172 -11.13 16.11 15.34
CA GLN A 172 -10.86 14.72 15.64
C GLN A 172 -11.65 13.79 14.73
N GLN A 173 -11.00 12.72 14.29
CA GLN A 173 -11.61 11.59 13.61
C GLN A 173 -11.35 10.30 14.40
N ASN A 174 -12.33 9.39 14.41
CA ASN A 174 -12.22 8.12 15.12
C ASN A 174 -12.34 6.95 14.16
N TYR A 175 -11.50 5.94 14.38
CA TYR A 175 -11.47 4.70 13.64
C TYR A 175 -11.68 3.52 14.58
N SER A 176 -12.37 2.49 14.11
CA SER A 176 -12.52 1.20 14.80
C SER A 176 -11.96 0.11 13.91
N GLY A 177 -11.10 -0.72 14.47
CA GLY A 177 -10.37 -1.72 13.70
C GLY A 177 -9.68 -2.75 14.60
N ASN A 178 -8.64 -3.39 14.09
CA ASN A 178 -7.82 -4.33 14.85
C ASN A 178 -6.39 -3.83 14.97
N TRP A 179 -5.84 -3.94 16.18
CA TRP A 179 -4.42 -3.76 16.48
C TRP A 179 -3.75 -5.12 16.49
N ILE A 180 -2.91 -5.37 15.49
CA ILE A 180 -2.28 -6.66 15.24
C ILE A 180 -0.79 -6.53 15.53
N CYS A 181 -0.28 -7.23 16.52
CA CYS A 181 1.09 -7.11 16.99
C CYS A 181 1.92 -8.37 16.75
N ALA A 182 3.19 -8.21 16.40
CA ALA A 182 4.20 -9.26 16.36
C ALA A 182 5.23 -9.04 17.48
#